data_AF-A0A1V5J044-F1
#
_entry.id   AF-A0A1V5J044-F1
#
_cell.length_a   1.000
_cell.length_b   1.000
_cell.length_c   1.000
_cell.angle_alpha   90.00
_cell.angle_beta   90.00
_cell.angle_gamma   90.00
#
_symmetry.space_group_name_H-M   'P 1'
#
loop_
_entity.id
_entity.type
_entity.pdbx_description
1 polymer ?
#
loop_
_entity_poly.entity_id
_entity_poly.type
_entity_poly.pdbx_seq_one_letter_code
_entity_poly.pdbx_strand_id
1 'polypeptide(L)'
;MVEGWVQLRNLQKFRTAMEQLADDIVVLDRSPREDEEPPVELENNRFASAFEPVTKMMGYPRQGSLDPSPFLGPFFLIFFGLCMTDAAYGIVIAALAYWLIGQTRARGMGRQFLNLLIMSGLATVFVGAMLGGWAGDLLQRLFGWRTAILFDPMEEPTKFLILSFALGVIQIYTGIILKAYDNIRQGDWKSAIFDQVFWLVFLTSIGLALGGGFLGPNGPAIASAGQKLLIGSAIGLVLTQGRHHKNPLMRIGSGLLSLYNTTGYMSDIVSYARLFGLGFTSTVLASVMNDLMLRPAGVPVIGPIIALIGLVFGHLFNILINIIGAYVHSSRLQYVEFFGKFFEAGGRRFMPFGMSTKYVDVENAKGA
;
A
#
# COMPACT_ATOMS: atom_id res chain seq x y z
N MET A 1 -26.96 3.89 -36.09
CA MET A 1 -27.05 4.12 -34.64
C MET A 1 -25.69 3.78 -34.06
N VAL A 2 -25.05 4.74 -33.37
CA VAL A 2 -23.75 4.55 -32.73
C VAL A 2 -23.99 4.60 -31.23
N GLU A 3 -23.54 3.58 -30.51
CA GLU A 3 -23.70 3.49 -29.06
C GLU A 3 -22.34 3.63 -28.38
N GLY A 4 -22.31 4.27 -27.22
CA GLY A 4 -21.08 4.51 -26.48
C GLY A 4 -21.34 5.01 -25.07
N TRP A 5 -20.30 4.94 -24.25
CA TRP A 5 -20.36 5.39 -22.87
C TRP A 5 -19.88 6.83 -22.75
N VAL A 6 -20.59 7.64 -21.97
CA VAL A 6 -20.20 9.00 -21.63
C VAL A 6 -20.31 9.18 -20.12
N GLN A 7 -19.37 9.93 -19.54
CA GLN A 7 -19.47 10.31 -18.13
C GLN A 7 -20.68 11.23 -17.93
N LEU A 8 -21.45 10.99 -16.86
CA LEU A 8 -22.64 11.78 -16.54
C LEU A 8 -22.35 13.30 -16.48
N ARG A 9 -21.21 13.70 -15.90
CA ARG A 9 -20.77 15.11 -15.83
C ARG A 9 -20.47 15.77 -17.18
N ASN A 10 -20.10 14.98 -18.18
CA ASN A 10 -19.75 15.46 -19.51
C ASN A 10 -20.90 15.32 -20.51
N LEU A 11 -22.01 14.71 -20.10
CA LEU A 11 -23.16 14.42 -20.96
C LEU A 11 -23.76 15.70 -21.56
N GLN A 12 -23.93 16.75 -20.75
CA GLN A 12 -24.42 18.05 -21.25
C GLN A 12 -23.45 18.74 -22.21
N LYS A 13 -22.15 18.67 -21.92
CA LYS A 13 -21.12 19.21 -22.83
C LYS A 13 -21.09 18.46 -24.15
N PHE A 14 -21.21 17.13 -24.09
CA PHE A 14 -21.28 16.27 -25.26
C PHE A 14 -22.52 16.56 -26.10
N ARG A 15 -23.70 16.66 -25.46
CA ARG A 15 -24.96 17.02 -26.12
C ARG A 15 -24.83 18.35 -26.88
N THR A 16 -24.34 19.38 -26.19
CA THR A 16 -24.14 20.72 -26.80
C THR A 16 -23.17 20.67 -27.97
N ALA A 17 -22.07 19.90 -27.85
CA ALA A 17 -21.08 19.78 -28.92
C ALA A 17 -21.61 19.03 -30.16
N MET A 18 -22.49 18.03 -29.97
CA MET A 18 -23.11 17.30 -31.07
C MET A 18 -24.19 18.14 -31.77
N GLU A 19 -24.99 18.88 -31.01
CA GLU A 19 -26.00 19.82 -31.54
C GLU A 19 -25.36 20.94 -32.37
N GLN A 20 -24.17 21.41 -31.99
CA GLN A 20 -23.41 22.39 -32.77
C GLN A 20 -22.79 21.83 -34.06
N LEU A 21 -22.61 20.51 -34.15
CA LEU A 21 -21.93 19.89 -35.28
C LEU A 21 -22.87 19.68 -36.48
N ALA A 22 -24.12 19.29 -36.20
CA ALA A 22 -25.17 19.14 -37.21
C ALA A 22 -26.56 19.07 -36.57
N ASP A 23 -27.55 19.72 -37.18
CA ASP A 23 -28.95 19.75 -36.74
C ASP A 23 -29.64 18.36 -36.82
N ASP A 24 -29.12 17.45 -37.64
CA ASP A 24 -29.69 16.11 -37.87
C ASP A 24 -29.28 15.06 -36.82
N ILE A 25 -28.46 15.44 -35.82
CA ILE A 25 -27.95 14.49 -34.82
C ILE A 25 -28.83 14.51 -33.56
N VAL A 26 -29.52 13.40 -33.30
CA VAL A 26 -30.30 13.20 -32.08
C VAL A 26 -29.50 12.39 -31.06
N VAL A 27 -29.23 12.98 -29.90
CA VAL A 27 -28.57 12.32 -28.77
C VAL A 27 -29.61 11.77 -27.80
N LEU A 28 -29.70 10.45 -27.72
CA LEU A 28 -30.49 9.71 -26.73
C LEU A 28 -29.58 9.21 -25.60
N ASP A 29 -29.92 9.53 -24.36
CA ASP A 29 -29.23 9.04 -23.18
C ASP A 29 -30.11 8.13 -22.32
N ARG A 30 -29.47 7.16 -21.67
CA ARG A 30 -30.09 6.23 -20.74
C ARG A 30 -29.09 5.82 -19.67
N SER A 31 -29.57 5.49 -18.48
CA SER A 31 -28.74 4.83 -17.47
C SER A 31 -28.34 3.42 -17.92
N PRO A 32 -27.16 2.91 -17.49
CA PRO A 32 -26.77 1.52 -17.75
C PRO A 32 -27.83 0.55 -17.25
N ARG A 33 -28.12 -0.50 -18.02
CA ARG A 33 -28.96 -1.62 -17.54
C ARG A 33 -28.15 -2.56 -16.64
N GLU A 34 -28.83 -3.40 -15.87
CA GLU A 34 -28.18 -4.38 -14.99
C GLU A 34 -27.35 -5.43 -15.75
N ASP A 35 -27.65 -5.68 -17.03
CA ASP A 35 -26.92 -6.59 -17.92
C ASP A 35 -25.75 -5.93 -18.66
N GLU A 36 -25.59 -4.61 -18.54
CA GLU A 36 -24.54 -3.85 -19.19
C GLU A 36 -23.39 -3.56 -18.22
N GLU A 37 -22.15 -3.83 -18.63
CA GLU A 37 -20.95 -3.50 -17.85
C GLU A 37 -20.34 -2.19 -18.37
N PRO A 38 -20.70 -1.03 -17.80
CA PRO A 38 -20.08 0.22 -18.19
C PRO A 38 -18.60 0.25 -17.78
N PRO A 39 -17.78 0.96 -18.56
CA PRO A 39 -16.39 1.18 -18.24
C PRO A 39 -16.21 2.03 -16.98
N VAL A 40 -15.09 1.80 -16.30
CA VAL A 40 -14.70 2.42 -15.04
C VAL A 40 -13.60 3.45 -15.28
N GLU A 41 -13.77 4.62 -14.67
CA GLU A 41 -12.75 5.66 -14.57
C GLU A 41 -12.57 6.04 -13.10
N LEU A 42 -11.32 6.12 -12.66
CA LEU A 42 -10.99 6.46 -11.28
C LEU A 42 -10.93 7.98 -11.14
N GLU A 43 -11.65 8.51 -10.16
CA GLU A 43 -11.63 9.92 -9.80
C GLU A 43 -10.95 10.09 -8.45
N ASN A 44 -9.64 10.30 -8.48
CA ASN A 44 -8.85 10.43 -7.27
C ASN A 44 -8.37 11.85 -7.05
N ASN A 45 -8.33 12.24 -5.77
CA ASN A 45 -7.74 13.52 -5.37
C ASN A 45 -6.21 13.48 -5.59
N ARG A 46 -5.54 14.64 -5.57
CA ARG A 46 -4.10 14.75 -5.90
C ARG A 46 -3.22 13.73 -5.14
N PHE A 47 -3.53 13.48 -3.87
CA PHE A 47 -2.83 12.47 -3.06
C PHE A 47 -3.08 11.04 -3.55
N ALA A 48 -4.34 10.62 -3.68
CA ALA A 48 -4.69 9.28 -4.15
C ALA A 48 -4.23 9.02 -5.60
N SER A 49 -4.17 10.05 -6.44
CA SER A 49 -3.70 9.95 -7.83
C SER A 49 -2.24 9.55 -7.95
N ALA A 50 -1.41 9.77 -6.92
CA ALA A 50 -0.03 9.32 -6.90
C ALA A 50 0.07 7.79 -6.78
N PHE A 51 -0.92 7.14 -6.19
CA PHE A 51 -0.95 5.69 -5.96
C PHE A 51 -1.68 4.92 -7.06
N GLU A 52 -2.39 5.61 -7.96
CA GLU A 52 -3.04 5.00 -9.11
C GLU A 52 -2.13 4.13 -9.98
N PRO A 53 -0.85 4.48 -10.25
CA PRO A 53 0.03 3.60 -11.03
C PRO A 53 0.16 2.21 -10.40
N VAL A 54 0.26 2.14 -9.06
CA VAL A 54 0.35 0.89 -8.30
C VAL A 54 -0.98 0.13 -8.38
N THR A 55 -2.11 0.80 -8.14
CA THR A 55 -3.43 0.16 -8.29
C THR A 55 -3.68 -0.39 -9.70
N LYS A 56 -3.36 0.40 -10.74
CA LYS A 56 -3.62 0.04 -12.14
C LYS A 56 -2.80 -1.16 -12.61
N MET A 57 -1.69 -1.51 -11.95
CA MET A 57 -0.94 -2.74 -12.24
C MET A 57 -1.74 -4.00 -11.90
N MET A 58 -2.68 -3.94 -10.95
CA MET A 58 -3.57 -5.04 -10.59
C MET A 58 -4.86 -5.11 -11.42
N GLY A 59 -5.12 -4.09 -12.24
CA GLY A 59 -6.33 -3.95 -13.02
C GLY A 59 -7.31 -2.93 -12.43
N TYR A 60 -8.42 -2.72 -13.13
CA TYR A 60 -9.45 -1.78 -12.71
C TYR A 60 -10.48 -2.46 -11.78
N PRO A 61 -10.95 -1.75 -10.73
CA PRO A 61 -12.02 -2.26 -9.88
C PRO A 61 -13.27 -2.51 -10.72
N ARG A 62 -14.05 -3.52 -10.34
CA ARG A 62 -15.40 -3.72 -10.88
C ARG A 62 -16.25 -2.46 -10.65
N GLN A 63 -17.22 -2.22 -11.53
CA GLN A 63 -18.14 -1.11 -11.33
C GLN A 63 -18.89 -1.28 -10.00
N GLY A 64 -18.96 -0.19 -9.23
CA GLY A 64 -19.68 -0.16 -7.95
C GLY A 64 -18.87 -0.64 -6.75
N SER A 65 -17.73 -1.30 -6.97
CA SER A 65 -16.82 -1.69 -5.88
C SER A 65 -15.94 -0.52 -5.43
N LEU A 66 -15.39 -0.66 -4.24
CA LEU A 66 -14.54 0.34 -3.62
C LEU A 66 -13.21 0.54 -4.39
N ASP A 67 -12.82 1.80 -4.65
CA ASP A 67 -11.48 2.12 -5.14
C ASP A 67 -10.44 1.90 -4.04
N PRO A 68 -9.44 1.01 -4.23
CA PRO A 68 -8.40 0.78 -3.23
C PRO A 68 -7.36 1.91 -3.16
N SER A 69 -7.26 2.78 -4.17
CA SER A 69 -6.16 3.76 -4.33
C SER A 69 -6.01 4.75 -3.15
N PRO A 70 -7.09 5.30 -2.57
CA PRO A 70 -6.99 6.18 -1.40
C PRO A 70 -6.50 5.45 -0.14
N PHE A 71 -6.87 4.18 0.02
CA PHE A 71 -6.53 3.36 1.20
C PHE A 71 -5.13 2.74 1.08
N LEU A 72 -4.69 2.47 -0.14
CA LEU A 72 -3.34 2.03 -0.48
C LEU A 72 -2.29 3.04 0.02
N GLY A 73 -2.55 4.33 -0.17
CA GLY A 73 -1.56 5.40 0.02
C GLY A 73 -0.88 5.40 1.39
N PRO A 74 -1.61 5.54 2.51
CA PRO A 74 -1.01 5.59 3.84
C PRO A 74 -0.17 4.36 4.18
N PHE A 75 -0.68 3.15 3.93
CA PHE A 75 0.06 1.91 4.21
C PHE A 75 1.29 1.78 3.31
N PHE A 76 1.16 2.08 2.02
CA PHE A 76 2.28 2.01 1.09
C PHE A 76 3.42 2.94 1.52
N LEU A 77 3.11 4.18 1.92
CA LEU A 77 4.12 5.14 2.39
C LEU A 77 4.84 4.65 3.66
N ILE A 78 4.09 4.15 4.63
CA ILE A 78 4.65 3.64 5.88
C ILE A 78 5.56 2.43 5.61
N PHE A 79 5.11 1.48 4.79
CA PHE A 79 5.88 0.28 4.46
C PHE A 79 7.13 0.61 3.69
N PHE A 80 7.03 1.52 2.72
CA PHE A 80 8.17 1.96 1.94
C PHE A 80 9.22 2.61 2.85
N GLY A 81 8.79 3.48 3.76
CA GLY A 81 9.66 4.10 4.75
C GLY A 81 10.32 3.09 5.69
N LEU A 82 9.55 2.11 6.17
CA LEU A 82 10.07 1.04 7.03
C LEU A 82 10.97 0.04 6.30
N CYS A 83 10.88 -0.11 4.98
CA CYS A 83 11.82 -0.94 4.23
C CYS A 83 13.16 -0.23 4.00
N MET A 84 13.17 1.10 3.90
CA MET A 84 14.40 1.86 3.67
C MET A 84 15.11 2.31 4.95
N THR A 85 14.36 2.62 6.01
CA THR A 85 14.83 2.97 7.37
C THR A 85 15.89 4.09 7.49
N ASP A 86 16.15 4.85 6.42
CA ASP A 86 17.23 5.85 6.37
C ASP A 86 16.77 7.20 5.80
N ALA A 87 16.85 8.23 6.64
CA ALA A 87 16.40 9.57 6.30
C ALA A 87 17.25 10.23 5.21
N ALA A 88 18.57 9.97 5.16
CA ALA A 88 19.43 10.52 4.14
C ALA A 88 19.05 9.98 2.76
N TYR A 89 18.75 8.68 2.69
CA TYR A 89 18.29 8.06 1.44
C TYR A 89 16.93 8.62 0.99
N GLY A 90 16.01 8.83 1.93
CA GLY A 90 14.72 9.48 1.66
C GLY A 90 14.86 10.88 1.05
N ILE A 91 15.78 11.70 1.58
CA ILE A 91 16.07 13.04 1.05
C ILE A 91 16.60 12.94 -0.38
N VAL A 92 17.58 12.06 -0.64
CA VAL A 92 18.18 11.88 -1.97
C VAL A 92 17.12 11.45 -2.98
N ILE A 93 16.25 10.50 -2.63
CA ILE A 93 15.18 10.02 -3.51
C ILE A 93 14.17 11.12 -3.80
N ALA A 94 13.71 11.85 -2.78
CA ALA A 94 12.74 12.93 -2.95
C ALA A 94 13.32 14.07 -3.81
N ALA A 95 14.57 14.45 -3.58
CA ALA A 95 15.26 15.47 -4.35
C ALA A 95 15.47 15.06 -5.81
N LEU A 96 15.92 13.82 -6.05
CA LEU A 96 16.11 13.29 -7.40
C LEU A 96 14.78 13.23 -8.17
N ALA A 97 13.72 12.75 -7.53
CA ALA A 97 12.39 12.68 -8.16
C ALA A 97 11.84 14.09 -8.47
N TYR A 98 12.02 15.06 -7.57
CA TYR A 98 11.64 16.45 -7.80
C TYR A 98 12.42 17.07 -8.98
N TRP A 99 13.73 16.85 -9.03
CA TRP A 99 14.59 17.32 -10.11
C TRP A 99 14.17 16.72 -11.47
N LEU A 100 13.86 15.42 -11.51
CA LEU A 100 13.40 14.74 -12.73
C LEU A 100 12.06 15.29 -13.24
N ILE A 101 11.14 15.72 -12.37
CA ILE A 101 9.89 16.38 -12.81
C ILE A 101 10.20 17.68 -13.56
N GLY A 102 11.16 18.47 -13.07
CA GLY A 102 11.59 19.72 -13.70
C GLY A 102 12.22 19.49 -15.07
N GLN A 103 13.01 18.43 -15.22
CA GLN A 103 13.75 18.14 -16.45
C GLN A 103 12.91 17.46 -17.54
N THR A 104 12.01 16.53 -17.15
CA THR A 104 11.41 15.58 -18.12
C THR A 104 10.05 16.00 -18.68
N ARG A 105 9.49 17.15 -18.27
CA ARG A 105 8.09 17.56 -18.60
C ARG A 105 7.09 16.39 -18.52
N ALA A 106 7.31 15.44 -17.61
CA ALA A 106 6.55 14.20 -17.55
C ALA A 106 5.05 14.50 -17.42
N ARG A 107 4.22 13.89 -18.29
CA ARG A 107 2.75 14.02 -18.27
C ARG A 107 2.10 12.67 -17.98
N GLY A 108 0.93 12.69 -17.36
CA GLY A 108 0.17 11.49 -17.02
C GLY A 108 0.90 10.57 -16.03
N MET A 109 1.02 9.29 -16.40
CA MET A 109 1.52 8.22 -15.52
C MET A 109 2.96 8.45 -15.05
N GLY A 110 3.85 8.99 -15.89
CA GLY A 110 5.24 9.27 -15.49
C GLY A 110 5.32 10.30 -14.35
N ARG A 111 4.45 11.32 -14.38
CA ARG A 111 4.35 12.30 -13.29
C ARG A 111 3.73 11.72 -12.03
N GLN A 112 2.73 10.85 -12.17
CA GLN A 112 2.15 10.13 -11.03
C GLN A 112 3.19 9.26 -10.33
N PHE A 113 4.04 8.56 -11.10
CA PHE A 113 5.13 7.75 -10.55
C PHE A 113 6.22 8.59 -9.87
N LEU A 114 6.64 9.71 -10.46
CA LEU A 114 7.58 10.62 -9.81
C LEU A 114 6.99 11.24 -8.53
N ASN A 115 5.71 11.60 -8.53
CA ASN A 115 5.02 12.06 -7.32
C ASN A 115 4.96 10.96 -6.25
N LEU A 116 4.74 9.70 -6.62
CA LEU A 116 4.82 8.57 -5.71
C LEU A 116 6.21 8.48 -5.08
N LEU A 117 7.28 8.57 -5.88
CA LEU A 117 8.65 8.56 -5.37
C LEU A 117 8.95 9.72 -4.41
N ILE A 118 8.43 10.92 -4.68
CA ILE A 118 8.58 12.07 -3.77
C ILE A 118 7.87 11.78 -2.44
N MET A 119 6.62 11.33 -2.49
CA MET A 119 5.83 11.04 -1.29
C MET A 119 6.46 9.90 -0.48
N SER A 120 6.91 8.85 -1.15
CA SER A 120 7.64 7.73 -0.55
C SER A 120 8.98 8.19 0.04
N GLY A 121 9.74 9.03 -0.65
CA GLY A 121 10.98 9.61 -0.16
C GLY A 121 10.76 10.43 1.12
N LEU A 122 9.74 11.30 1.15
CA LEU A 122 9.35 12.06 2.34
C LEU A 122 8.91 11.16 3.50
N ALA A 123 8.16 10.09 3.23
CA ALA A 123 7.80 9.11 4.24
C ALA A 123 9.02 8.38 4.79
N THR A 124 10.01 8.05 3.94
CA THR A 124 11.30 7.49 4.36
C THR A 124 12.09 8.47 5.22
N VAL A 125 12.06 9.78 4.92
CA VAL A 125 12.68 10.78 5.81
C VAL A 125 12.04 10.75 7.19
N PHE A 126 10.71 10.75 7.24
CA PHE A 126 9.98 10.72 8.51
C PHE A 126 10.28 9.45 9.32
N VAL A 127 10.12 8.26 8.71
CA VAL A 127 10.35 6.98 9.38
C VAL A 127 11.83 6.78 9.72
N GLY A 128 12.73 7.11 8.80
CA GLY A 128 14.18 7.03 9.02
C GLY A 128 14.64 7.93 10.16
N ALA A 129 14.10 9.15 10.26
CA ALA A 129 14.39 10.05 11.37
C ALA A 129 13.84 9.51 12.70
N MET A 130 12.66 8.87 12.70
CA MET A 130 12.12 8.22 13.90
C MET A 130 13.00 7.05 14.38
N LEU A 131 13.50 6.24 13.45
CA LEU A 131 14.37 5.09 13.73
C LEU A 131 15.86 5.46 13.90
N GLY A 132 16.22 6.72 13.65
CA GLY A 132 17.56 7.25 13.80
C GLY A 132 18.53 7.00 12.65
N GLY A 133 18.07 6.43 11.53
CA GLY A 133 18.91 6.14 10.37
C GLY A 133 19.28 7.41 9.60
N TRP A 134 20.56 7.80 9.63
CA TRP A 134 21.13 8.88 8.83
C TRP A 134 22.38 8.39 8.13
N ALA A 135 22.22 7.87 6.90
CA ALA A 135 23.26 7.13 6.18
C ALA A 135 23.83 5.99 7.07
N GLY A 136 22.93 5.16 7.60
CA GLY A 136 23.19 4.24 8.70
C GLY A 136 23.38 5.01 10.01
N ASP A 137 24.57 4.88 10.58
CA ASP A 137 25.01 5.50 11.83
C ASP A 137 26.08 6.60 11.62
N LEU A 138 26.26 7.05 10.37
CA LEU A 138 27.30 8.00 9.99
C LEU A 138 27.20 9.32 10.76
N LEU A 139 25.98 9.85 10.94
CA LEU A 139 25.76 11.11 11.66
C LEU A 139 26.11 10.97 13.15
N GLN A 140 25.79 9.83 13.76
CA GLN A 140 26.13 9.53 15.15
C GLN A 140 27.65 9.34 15.32
N ARG A 141 28.33 8.71 14.36
CA ARG A 141 29.79 8.52 14.38
C ARG A 141 30.57 9.82 14.19
N LEU A 142 30.08 10.72 13.34
CA LEU A 142 30.75 11.99 13.05
C LEU A 142 30.47 13.07 14.09
N PHE A 143 29.22 13.18 14.56
CA PHE A 143 28.76 14.28 15.42
C PHE A 143 28.38 13.85 16.84
N GLY A 144 28.36 12.55 17.15
CA GLY A 144 28.02 12.04 18.48
C GLY A 144 26.54 12.19 18.85
N TRP A 145 25.68 12.59 17.92
CA TRP A 145 24.26 12.82 18.19
C TRP A 145 23.50 11.49 18.17
N ARG A 146 22.76 11.18 19.25
CA ARG A 146 21.77 10.11 19.24
C ARG A 146 20.58 10.58 18.40
N THR A 147 20.46 10.03 17.21
CA THR A 147 19.46 10.41 16.22
C THR A 147 18.17 9.61 16.32
N ALA A 148 18.18 8.46 17.03
CA ALA A 148 17.00 7.62 17.21
C ALA A 148 16.03 8.24 18.24
N ILE A 149 14.81 8.57 17.77
CA ILE A 149 13.74 9.13 18.60
C ILE A 149 12.85 8.02 19.17
N LEU A 150 12.59 6.96 18.38
CA LEU A 150 11.66 5.88 18.74
C LEU A 150 12.40 4.66 19.29
N PHE A 151 13.20 4.00 18.47
CA PHE A 151 14.10 2.89 18.82
C PHE A 151 15.09 2.69 17.68
N ASP A 152 16.26 2.11 17.97
CA ASP A 152 17.24 1.71 16.96
C ASP A 152 16.93 0.28 16.48
N PRO A 153 16.66 0.05 15.18
CA PRO A 153 16.46 -1.30 14.62
C PRO A 153 17.61 -2.28 14.87
N MET A 154 18.83 -1.77 15.08
CA MET A 154 20.04 -2.58 15.35
C MET A 154 20.11 -3.02 16.81
N GLU A 155 19.75 -2.13 17.75
CA GLU A 155 19.76 -2.44 19.19
C GLU A 155 18.54 -3.27 19.61
N GLU A 156 17.38 -3.02 18.99
CA GLU A 156 16.11 -3.66 19.36
C GLU A 156 15.37 -4.34 18.18
N PRO A 157 15.97 -5.37 17.53
CA PRO A 157 15.37 -6.04 16.36
C PRO A 157 13.97 -6.62 16.65
N THR A 158 13.76 -7.13 17.88
CA THR A 158 12.49 -7.70 18.31
C THR A 158 11.36 -6.67 18.29
N LYS A 159 11.63 -5.41 18.67
CA LYS A 159 10.60 -4.35 18.63
C LYS A 159 10.25 -3.99 17.19
N PHE A 160 11.22 -4.01 16.28
CA PHE A 160 10.96 -3.79 14.87
C PHE A 160 10.13 -4.92 14.23
N LEU A 161 10.41 -6.17 14.62
CA LEU A 161 9.59 -7.31 14.20
C LEU A 161 8.15 -7.20 14.71
N ILE A 162 7.95 -6.85 15.99
CA ILE A 162 6.63 -6.62 16.57
C ILE A 162 5.90 -5.48 15.85
N LEU A 163 6.57 -4.36 15.56
CA LEU A 163 6.01 -3.25 14.79
C LEU A 163 5.54 -3.71 13.40
N SER A 164 6.34 -4.53 12.71
CA SER A 164 6.01 -5.06 11.40
C SER A 164 4.75 -5.93 11.43
N PHE A 165 4.62 -6.82 12.43
CA PHE A 165 3.40 -7.62 12.61
C PHE A 165 2.20 -6.77 13.04
N ALA A 166 2.38 -5.79 13.92
CA ALA A 166 1.31 -4.91 14.34
C ALA A 166 0.72 -4.14 13.15
N LEU A 167 1.57 -3.62 12.27
CA LEU A 167 1.14 -2.95 11.04
C LEU A 167 0.43 -3.91 10.09
N GLY A 168 0.88 -5.16 9.99
CA GLY A 168 0.20 -6.19 9.21
C GLY A 168 -1.20 -6.51 9.71
N VAL A 169 -1.37 -6.64 11.04
CA VAL A 169 -2.69 -6.82 11.66
C VAL A 169 -3.59 -5.61 11.37
N ILE A 170 -3.08 -4.39 11.55
CA ILE A 170 -3.84 -3.15 11.27
C ILE A 170 -4.28 -3.10 9.81
N GLN A 171 -3.41 -3.44 8.86
CA GLN A 171 -3.75 -3.42 7.44
C GLN A 171 -4.79 -4.49 7.08
N ILE A 172 -4.63 -5.72 7.57
CA ILE A 172 -5.61 -6.79 7.35
C ILE A 172 -6.98 -6.41 7.93
N TYR A 173 -7.00 -5.83 9.13
CA TYR A 173 -8.24 -5.36 9.76
C TYR A 173 -8.90 -4.28 8.93
N THR A 174 -8.10 -3.32 8.44
CA THR A 174 -8.60 -2.29 7.53
C THR A 174 -9.21 -2.92 6.28
N GLY A 175 -8.55 -3.92 5.67
CA GLY A 175 -9.09 -4.63 4.51
C GLY A 175 -10.44 -5.30 4.77
N ILE A 176 -10.60 -5.96 5.92
CA ILE A 176 -11.87 -6.59 6.32
C ILE A 176 -12.96 -5.53 6.58
N ILE A 177 -12.60 -4.41 7.21
CA ILE A 177 -13.52 -3.28 7.46
C ILE A 177 -13.97 -2.65 6.14
N LEU A 178 -13.07 -2.46 5.18
CA LEU A 178 -13.41 -1.94 3.86
C LEU A 178 -14.36 -2.88 3.11
N LYS A 179 -14.14 -4.20 3.20
CA LYS A 179 -15.08 -5.19 2.66
C LYS A 179 -16.45 -5.11 3.33
N ALA A 180 -16.49 -4.92 4.65
CA ALA A 180 -17.74 -4.78 5.38
C ALA A 180 -18.50 -3.52 4.93
N TYR A 181 -17.79 -2.41 4.76
CA TYR A 181 -18.33 -1.16 4.25
C TYR A 181 -18.89 -1.31 2.83
N ASP A 182 -18.17 -1.98 1.94
CA ASP A 182 -18.61 -2.23 0.58
C ASP A 182 -19.90 -3.08 0.54
N ASN A 183 -19.96 -4.16 1.32
CA ASN A 183 -21.17 -4.99 1.43
C ASN A 183 -22.39 -4.24 1.99
N ILE A 184 -22.18 -3.36 2.99
CA ILE A 184 -23.26 -2.53 3.54
C ILE A 184 -23.77 -1.54 2.48
N ARG A 185 -22.87 -0.95 1.70
CA ARG A 185 -23.22 -0.03 0.60
C ARG A 185 -24.04 -0.72 -0.49
N GLN A 186 -23.76 -2.00 -0.75
CA GLN A 186 -24.52 -2.83 -1.69
C GLN A 186 -25.84 -3.37 -1.11
N GLY A 187 -26.17 -3.08 0.15
CA GLY A 187 -27.42 -3.50 0.81
C GLY A 187 -27.36 -4.89 1.45
N ASP A 188 -26.22 -5.59 1.41
CA ASP A 188 -26.05 -6.92 2.00
C ASP A 188 -25.46 -6.85 3.43
N TRP A 189 -26.26 -6.31 4.34
CA TRP A 189 -25.91 -6.18 5.76
C TRP A 189 -25.68 -7.54 6.45
N LYS A 190 -26.32 -8.61 5.95
CA LYS A 190 -26.17 -9.95 6.51
C LYS A 190 -24.78 -10.49 6.24
N SER A 191 -24.25 -10.32 5.03
CA SER A 191 -22.85 -10.65 4.74
C SER A 191 -21.91 -9.85 5.62
N ALA A 192 -22.08 -8.53 5.68
CA ALA A 192 -21.24 -7.62 6.49
C ALA A 192 -21.05 -8.08 7.95
N ILE A 193 -22.14 -8.50 8.61
CA ILE A 193 -22.07 -8.96 10.00
C ILE A 193 -21.45 -10.37 10.06
N PHE A 194 -21.99 -11.32 9.30
CA PHE A 194 -21.63 -12.73 9.46
C PHE A 194 -20.25 -13.09 8.91
N ASP A 195 -19.77 -12.38 7.89
CA ASP A 195 -18.54 -12.71 7.17
C ASP A 195 -17.39 -11.75 7.49
N GLN A 196 -17.65 -10.54 8.00
CA GLN A 196 -16.59 -9.62 8.40
C GLN A 196 -16.51 -9.43 9.90
N VAL A 197 -17.61 -9.14 10.59
CA VAL A 197 -17.58 -8.89 12.04
C VAL A 197 -17.17 -10.16 12.81
N PHE A 198 -17.72 -11.32 12.47
CA PHE A 198 -17.29 -12.57 13.11
C PHE A 198 -15.82 -12.89 12.86
N TRP A 199 -15.28 -12.59 11.67
CA TRP A 199 -13.85 -12.75 11.38
C TRP A 199 -12.98 -11.76 12.16
N LEU A 200 -13.40 -10.50 12.30
CA LEU A 200 -12.69 -9.51 13.13
C LEU A 200 -12.64 -9.94 14.60
N VAL A 201 -13.76 -10.42 15.14
CA VAL A 201 -13.83 -10.92 16.52
C VAL A 201 -12.97 -12.18 16.66
N PHE A 202 -13.02 -13.09 15.71
CA PHE A 202 -12.22 -14.32 15.72
C PHE A 202 -10.71 -14.04 15.67
N LEU A 203 -10.24 -13.20 14.75
CA LEU A 203 -8.83 -12.80 14.65
C LEU A 203 -8.37 -12.07 15.92
N THR A 204 -9.20 -11.18 16.47
CA THR A 204 -8.89 -10.47 17.72
C THR A 204 -8.79 -11.45 18.89
N SER A 205 -9.63 -12.48 18.91
CA SER A 205 -9.60 -13.52 19.94
C SER A 205 -8.32 -14.35 19.89
N ILE A 206 -7.78 -14.64 18.69
CA ILE A 206 -6.47 -15.29 18.54
C ILE A 206 -5.36 -14.38 19.10
N GLY A 207 -5.38 -13.10 18.73
CA GLY A 207 -4.41 -12.12 19.23
C GLY A 207 -4.43 -11.99 20.75
N LEU A 208 -5.61 -11.93 21.37
CA LEU A 208 -5.77 -11.88 22.82
C LEU A 208 -5.40 -13.22 23.51
N ALA A 209 -5.68 -14.35 22.89
CA ALA A 209 -5.32 -15.66 23.46
C ALA A 209 -3.79 -15.87 23.47
N LEU A 210 -3.07 -15.42 22.43
CA LEU A 210 -1.62 -15.57 22.31
C LEU A 210 -0.85 -14.44 23.00
N GLY A 211 -1.33 -13.20 22.88
CA GLY A 211 -0.67 -11.99 23.38
C GLY A 211 -1.19 -11.50 24.74
N GLY A 212 -2.36 -11.97 25.18
CA GLY A 212 -3.03 -11.49 26.39
C GLY A 212 -2.20 -11.66 27.64
N GLY A 213 -1.43 -12.75 27.75
CA GLY A 213 -0.54 -13.01 28.88
C GLY A 213 0.57 -11.97 29.04
N PHE A 214 0.93 -11.25 27.97
CA PHE A 214 1.96 -10.22 27.99
C PHE A 214 1.41 -8.82 28.33
N LEU A 215 0.09 -8.65 28.48
CA LEU A 215 -0.58 -7.35 28.73
C LEU A 215 -0.61 -6.92 30.20
N GLY A 216 0.46 -7.20 30.97
CA GLY A 216 0.61 -6.75 32.36
C GLY A 216 -0.13 -7.62 33.39
N PRO A 217 -0.42 -7.11 34.60
CA PRO A 217 -0.87 -7.91 35.76
C PRO A 217 -2.19 -8.66 35.54
N ASN A 218 -3.07 -8.15 34.67
CA ASN A 218 -4.35 -8.77 34.33
C ASN A 218 -4.25 -9.71 33.10
N GLY A 219 -3.04 -9.98 32.61
CA GLY A 219 -2.80 -10.74 31.39
C GLY A 219 -3.44 -12.15 31.34
N PRO A 220 -3.41 -12.95 32.42
CA PRO A 220 -4.06 -14.26 32.44
C PRO A 220 -5.60 -14.19 32.30
N ALA A 221 -6.22 -13.14 32.83
CA ALA A 221 -7.66 -12.92 32.70
C ALA A 221 -8.04 -12.53 31.27
N ILE A 222 -7.21 -11.69 30.63
CA ILE A 222 -7.40 -11.30 29.22
C ILE A 222 -7.21 -12.49 28.28
N ALA A 223 -6.20 -13.32 28.52
CA ALA A 223 -5.94 -14.52 27.72
C ALA A 223 -7.09 -15.54 27.84
N SER A 224 -7.61 -15.78 29.05
CA SER A 224 -8.74 -16.70 29.25
C SER A 224 -10.05 -16.18 28.67
N ALA A 225 -10.29 -14.85 28.70
CA ALA A 225 -11.39 -14.23 27.98
C ALA A 225 -11.25 -14.39 26.47
N GLY A 226 -10.04 -14.20 25.92
CA GLY A 226 -9.71 -14.43 24.52
C GLY A 226 -9.98 -15.87 24.07
N GLN A 227 -9.63 -16.87 24.89
CA GLN A 227 -9.93 -18.28 24.60
C GLN A 227 -11.44 -18.57 24.53
N LYS A 228 -12.23 -18.02 25.46
CA LYS A 228 -13.69 -18.18 25.45
C LYS A 228 -14.33 -17.51 24.23
N LEU A 229 -13.88 -16.30 23.91
CA LEU A 229 -14.33 -15.57 22.72
C LEU A 229 -13.89 -16.26 21.42
N LEU A 230 -12.73 -16.90 21.40
CA LEU A 230 -12.24 -17.68 20.26
C LEU A 230 -13.18 -18.85 19.97
N ILE A 231 -13.55 -19.63 20.98
CA ILE A 231 -14.48 -20.74 20.83
C ILE A 231 -15.86 -20.25 20.38
N GLY A 232 -16.37 -19.17 21.00
CA GLY A 232 -17.66 -18.58 20.64
C GLY A 232 -17.71 -18.06 19.20
N SER A 233 -16.66 -17.35 18.76
CA SER A 233 -16.56 -16.83 17.40
C SER A 233 -16.30 -17.92 16.36
N ALA A 234 -15.54 -18.96 16.70
CA ALA A 234 -15.36 -20.14 15.84
C ALA A 234 -16.69 -20.86 15.60
N ILE A 235 -17.48 -21.10 16.65
CA ILE A 235 -18.81 -21.69 16.54
C ILE A 235 -19.72 -20.78 15.71
N GLY A 236 -19.67 -19.47 15.95
CA GLY A 236 -20.39 -18.47 15.17
C GLY A 236 -20.09 -18.57 13.67
N LEU A 237 -18.80 -18.56 13.29
CA LEU A 237 -18.35 -18.69 11.91
C LEU A 237 -18.81 -20.01 11.28
N VAL A 238 -18.70 -21.13 12.00
CA VAL A 238 -19.11 -22.44 11.48
C VAL A 238 -20.62 -22.48 11.19
N LEU A 239 -21.42 -21.84 12.04
CA LEU A 239 -22.87 -21.80 11.88
C LEU A 239 -23.34 -20.82 10.80
N THR A 240 -22.61 -19.72 10.57
CA THR A 240 -23.05 -18.62 9.70
C THR A 240 -22.53 -18.74 8.27
N GLN A 241 -21.31 -19.23 8.07
CA GLN A 241 -20.65 -19.30 6.75
C GLN A 241 -21.35 -20.24 5.76
N GLY A 242 -21.97 -21.32 6.23
CA GLY A 242 -22.67 -22.28 5.38
C GLY A 242 -24.14 -21.95 5.07
N ARG A 243 -24.59 -20.71 5.33
CA ARG A 243 -26.01 -20.29 5.19
C ARG A 243 -26.59 -20.41 3.78
N HIS A 244 -25.75 -20.47 2.75
CA HIS A 244 -26.19 -20.59 1.36
C HIS A 244 -26.45 -22.05 0.93
N HIS A 245 -26.04 -23.04 1.72
CA HIS A 245 -26.30 -24.45 1.46
C HIS A 245 -27.52 -24.96 2.24
N LYS A 246 -28.49 -25.56 1.53
CA LYS A 246 -29.71 -26.13 2.14
C LYS A 246 -29.44 -27.36 3.02
N ASN A 247 -28.34 -28.08 2.80
CA ASN A 247 -27.99 -29.29 3.55
C ASN A 247 -27.23 -28.95 4.85
N PRO A 248 -27.70 -29.38 6.03
CA PRO A 248 -27.04 -29.11 7.32
C PRO A 248 -25.59 -29.60 7.40
N LEU A 249 -25.31 -30.77 6.80
CA LEU A 249 -23.96 -31.34 6.78
C LEU A 249 -22.99 -30.52 5.92
N MET A 250 -23.45 -30.04 4.76
CA MET A 250 -22.64 -29.17 3.87
C MET A 250 -22.46 -27.77 4.48
N ARG A 251 -23.42 -27.31 5.28
CA ARG A 251 -23.33 -26.06 6.04
C ARG A 251 -22.25 -26.12 7.13
N ILE A 252 -22.17 -27.21 7.89
CA ILE A 252 -21.11 -27.41 8.88
C ILE A 252 -19.75 -27.62 8.18
N GLY A 253 -19.72 -28.37 7.07
CA GLY A 253 -18.51 -28.59 6.29
C GLY A 253 -17.90 -27.31 5.72
N SER A 254 -18.71 -26.43 5.13
CA SER A 254 -18.26 -25.10 4.65
C SER A 254 -17.83 -24.18 5.80
N GLY A 255 -18.51 -24.25 6.95
CA GLY A 255 -18.08 -23.57 8.17
C GLY A 255 -16.72 -24.00 8.70
N LEU A 256 -16.44 -25.31 8.69
CA LEU A 256 -15.14 -25.86 9.08
C LEU A 256 -14.04 -25.51 8.06
N LEU A 257 -14.37 -25.51 6.77
CA LEU A 257 -13.48 -25.02 5.71
C LEU A 257 -13.18 -23.52 5.88
N SER A 258 -14.14 -22.71 6.32
CA SER A 258 -13.89 -21.31 6.65
C SER A 258 -12.82 -21.19 7.75
N LEU A 259 -12.83 -22.04 8.77
CA LEU A 259 -11.77 -22.03 9.79
C LEU A 259 -10.39 -22.36 9.21
N TYR A 260 -10.30 -23.12 8.11
CA TYR A 260 -9.04 -23.33 7.40
C TYR A 260 -8.48 -22.01 6.82
N ASN A 261 -9.31 -21.05 6.43
CA ASN A 261 -8.87 -19.73 5.98
C ASN A 261 -8.08 -18.95 7.06
N THR A 262 -8.16 -19.36 8.34
CA THR A 262 -7.30 -18.83 9.42
C THR A 262 -5.82 -19.01 9.10
N THR A 263 -5.45 -20.12 8.45
CA THR A 263 -4.07 -20.37 8.02
C THR A 263 -3.62 -19.35 6.98
N GLY A 264 -4.52 -18.93 6.08
CA GLY A 264 -4.29 -17.85 5.13
C GLY A 264 -4.03 -16.51 5.84
N TYR A 265 -4.90 -16.11 6.77
CA TYR A 265 -4.67 -14.89 7.56
C TYR A 265 -3.37 -14.92 8.38
N MET A 266 -3.00 -16.07 8.93
CA MET A 266 -1.73 -16.22 9.64
C MET A 266 -0.54 -16.09 8.67
N SER A 267 -0.61 -16.71 7.49
CA SER A 267 0.40 -16.56 6.43
C SER A 267 0.55 -15.11 5.96
N ASP A 268 -0.57 -14.38 5.88
CA ASP A 268 -0.56 -12.96 5.53
C ASP A 268 0.11 -12.13 6.63
N ILE A 269 -0.19 -12.36 7.92
CA ILE A 269 0.48 -11.66 9.03
C ILE A 269 1.98 -11.96 9.06
N VAL A 270 2.36 -13.24 8.95
CA VAL A 270 3.78 -13.66 8.92
C VAL A 270 4.51 -13.03 7.74
N SER A 271 3.83 -12.79 6.62
CA SER A 271 4.40 -12.13 5.45
C SER A 271 4.88 -10.70 5.71
N TYR A 272 4.38 -10.01 6.75
CA TYR A 272 4.88 -8.69 7.14
C TYR A 272 6.26 -8.72 7.81
N ALA A 273 6.77 -9.90 8.19
CA ALA A 273 8.17 -10.05 8.60
C ALA A 273 9.15 -9.58 7.49
N ARG A 274 8.69 -9.50 6.24
CA ARG A 274 9.46 -8.91 5.13
C ARG A 274 9.80 -7.43 5.38
N LEU A 275 8.91 -6.66 6.00
CA LEU A 275 9.17 -5.25 6.34
C LEU A 275 10.37 -5.14 7.28
N PHE A 276 10.36 -5.93 8.35
CA PHE A 276 11.49 -6.08 9.26
C PHE A 276 12.75 -6.52 8.51
N GLY A 277 12.69 -7.61 7.73
CA GLY A 277 13.86 -8.15 7.05
C GLY A 277 14.55 -7.15 6.12
N LEU A 278 13.79 -6.39 5.34
CA LEU A 278 14.33 -5.39 4.41
C LEU A 278 14.85 -4.16 5.14
N GLY A 279 14.07 -3.60 6.07
CA GLY A 279 14.49 -2.44 6.83
C GLY A 279 15.72 -2.71 7.69
N PHE A 280 15.76 -3.88 8.34
CA PHE A 280 16.90 -4.30 9.14
C PHE A 280 18.13 -4.51 8.26
N THR A 281 17.98 -5.15 7.10
CA THR A 281 19.09 -5.34 6.15
C THR A 281 19.61 -4.01 5.62
N SER A 282 18.73 -3.04 5.33
CA SER A 282 19.12 -1.69 4.91
C SER A 282 20.05 -1.01 5.94
N THR A 283 19.66 -1.05 7.22
CA THR A 283 20.43 -0.46 8.32
C THR A 283 21.74 -1.22 8.58
N VAL A 284 21.72 -2.55 8.54
CA VAL A 284 22.94 -3.39 8.67
C VAL A 284 23.90 -3.12 7.52
N LEU A 285 23.41 -3.07 6.28
CA LEU A 285 24.26 -2.83 5.12
C LEU A 285 24.89 -1.43 5.17
N ALA A 286 24.13 -0.41 5.59
CA ALA A 286 24.65 0.94 5.76
C ALA A 286 25.76 0.99 6.83
N SER A 287 25.55 0.39 8.00
CA SER A 287 26.53 0.39 9.10
C SER A 287 27.79 -0.41 8.75
N VAL A 288 27.65 -1.56 8.10
CA VAL A 288 28.80 -2.35 7.61
C VAL A 288 29.59 -1.59 6.55
N MET A 289 28.93 -0.87 5.63
CA MET A 289 29.64 -0.01 4.67
C MET A 289 30.40 1.11 5.39
N ASN A 290 29.80 1.75 6.40
CA ASN A 290 30.47 2.75 7.22
C ASN A 290 31.70 2.16 7.94
N ASP A 291 31.57 0.97 8.54
CA ASP A 291 32.67 0.27 9.20
C ASP A 291 33.83 -0.03 8.25
N LEU A 292 33.54 -0.54 7.06
CA LEU A 292 34.58 -0.91 6.10
C LEU A 292 35.30 0.32 5.53
N MET A 293 34.58 1.41 5.29
CA MET A 293 35.13 2.60 4.63
C MET A 293 35.78 3.59 5.59
N LEU A 294 35.42 3.60 6.87
CA LEU A 294 36.06 4.47 7.87
C LEU A 294 37.34 3.84 8.48
N ARG A 295 37.54 2.52 8.40
CA ARG A 295 38.77 1.85 8.88
C ARG A 295 40.07 2.36 8.23
N PRO A 296 40.14 2.61 6.91
CA PRO A 296 41.34 3.15 6.26
C PRO A 296 41.62 4.63 6.55
N ALA A 297 40.68 5.36 7.19
CA ALA A 297 40.79 6.81 7.40
C ALA A 297 41.96 7.22 8.32
N GLY A 298 42.57 6.28 9.05
CA GLY A 298 43.77 6.51 9.85
C GLY A 298 45.07 6.66 9.05
N VAL A 299 45.08 6.40 7.73
CA VAL A 299 46.26 6.59 6.87
C VAL A 299 46.27 8.02 6.33
N PRO A 300 47.35 8.82 6.56
CA PRO A 300 47.41 10.21 6.11
C PRO A 300 47.19 10.35 4.59
N VAL A 301 46.32 11.29 4.22
CA VAL A 301 45.99 11.74 2.83
C VAL A 301 45.29 10.71 1.93
N ILE A 302 45.81 9.48 1.82
CA ILE A 302 45.23 8.43 0.95
C ILE A 302 43.97 7.82 1.56
N GLY A 303 43.96 7.63 2.88
CA GLY A 303 42.83 7.05 3.63
C GLY A 303 41.50 7.81 3.45
N PRO A 304 41.47 9.14 3.65
CA PRO A 304 40.25 9.93 3.50
C PRO A 304 39.66 9.95 2.09
N ILE A 305 40.51 9.94 1.05
CA ILE A 305 40.04 9.94 -0.35
C ILE A 305 39.38 8.60 -0.69
N ILE A 306 40.01 7.49 -0.31
CA ILE A 306 39.44 6.14 -0.50
C ILE A 306 38.14 5.99 0.30
N ALA A 307 38.12 6.47 1.55
CA ALA A 307 36.93 6.45 2.39
C ALA A 307 35.77 7.23 1.76
N LEU A 308 36.02 8.44 1.23
CA LEU A 308 34.99 9.26 0.59
C LEU A 308 34.40 8.57 -0.64
N ILE A 309 35.25 8.08 -1.54
CA ILE A 309 34.80 7.38 -2.76
C ILE A 309 34.01 6.12 -2.38
N GLY A 310 34.52 5.35 -1.42
CA GLY A 310 33.87 4.14 -0.93
C GLY A 310 32.52 4.40 -0.26
N LEU A 311 32.40 5.45 0.55
CA LEU A 311 31.13 5.86 1.17
C LEU A 311 30.11 6.29 0.11
N VAL A 312 30.50 7.13 -0.85
CA VAL A 312 29.59 7.58 -1.92
C VAL A 312 29.10 6.38 -2.73
N PHE A 313 30.01 5.49 -3.13
CA PHE A 313 29.64 4.27 -3.87
C PHE A 313 28.76 3.33 -3.05
N GLY A 314 29.12 3.08 -1.80
CA GLY A 314 28.40 2.18 -0.90
C GLY A 314 26.98 2.67 -0.61
N HIS A 315 26.80 3.96 -0.31
CA HIS A 315 25.47 4.53 -0.09
C HIS A 315 24.66 4.60 -1.37
N LEU A 316 25.26 4.92 -2.52
CA LEU A 316 24.55 4.91 -3.81
C LEU A 316 24.05 3.50 -4.16
N PHE A 317 24.89 2.49 -3.95
CA PHE A 317 24.52 1.09 -4.13
C PHE A 317 23.39 0.68 -3.17
N ASN A 318 23.47 1.08 -1.90
CA ASN A 318 22.44 0.79 -0.91
C ASN A 318 21.10 1.42 -1.28
N ILE A 319 21.10 2.70 -1.72
CA ILE A 319 19.90 3.38 -2.22
C ILE A 319 19.28 2.62 -3.39
N LEU A 320 20.08 2.18 -4.37
CA LEU A 320 19.59 1.51 -5.58
C LEU A 320 18.90 0.18 -5.27
N ILE A 321 19.49 -0.64 -4.40
CA ILE A 321 18.89 -1.94 -4.05
C ILE A 321 17.66 -1.74 -3.18
N ASN A 322 17.74 -0.87 -2.18
CA ASN A 322 16.63 -0.68 -1.23
C ASN A 322 15.45 0.04 -1.86
N ILE A 323 15.63 0.93 -2.84
CA ILE A 323 14.48 1.59 -3.49
C ILE A 323 13.64 0.57 -4.27
N ILE A 324 14.31 -0.35 -4.99
CA ILE A 324 13.64 -1.41 -5.76
C ILE A 324 13.02 -2.43 -4.79
N GLY A 325 13.76 -2.85 -3.77
CA GLY A 325 13.28 -3.77 -2.73
C GLY A 325 12.05 -3.20 -2.01
N ALA A 326 12.14 -1.97 -1.52
CA ALA A 326 11.05 -1.28 -0.84
C ALA A 326 9.81 -1.15 -1.73
N TYR A 327 9.98 -0.78 -3.01
CA TYR A 327 8.86 -0.70 -3.95
C TYR A 327 8.19 -2.05 -4.20
N VAL A 328 8.96 -3.09 -4.55
CA VAL A 328 8.44 -4.42 -4.89
C VAL A 328 7.76 -5.07 -3.69
N HIS A 329 8.39 -5.02 -2.51
CA HIS A 329 7.84 -5.67 -1.33
C HIS A 329 6.66 -4.91 -0.73
N SER A 330 6.69 -3.57 -0.74
CA SER A 330 5.52 -2.78 -0.33
C SER A 330 4.36 -3.02 -1.29
N SER A 331 4.61 -3.07 -2.61
CA SER A 331 3.57 -3.40 -3.59
C SER A 331 3.00 -4.80 -3.39
N ARG A 332 3.85 -5.79 -3.09
CA ARG A 332 3.42 -7.16 -2.80
C ARG A 332 2.43 -7.20 -1.63
N LEU A 333 2.78 -6.57 -0.51
CA LEU A 333 1.92 -6.46 0.68
C LEU A 333 0.53 -5.88 0.34
N GLN A 334 0.50 -4.94 -0.58
CA GLN A 334 -0.75 -4.33 -1.02
C GLN A 334 -1.55 -5.27 -1.92
N TYR A 335 -0.90 -5.96 -2.86
CA TYR A 335 -1.58 -6.79 -3.85
C TYR A 335 -2.09 -8.12 -3.30
N VAL A 336 -1.27 -8.80 -2.51
CA VAL A 336 -1.59 -10.16 -2.05
C VAL A 336 -2.28 -10.12 -0.69
N GLU A 337 -1.73 -9.36 0.26
CA GLU A 337 -2.19 -9.37 1.64
C GLU A 337 -3.36 -8.38 1.90
N PHE A 338 -3.40 -7.22 1.22
CA PHE A 338 -4.45 -6.20 1.42
C PHE A 338 -5.59 -6.28 0.39
N PHE A 339 -5.29 -6.18 -0.91
CA PHE A 339 -6.30 -6.17 -1.97
C PHE A 339 -7.07 -7.49 -2.02
N GLY A 340 -6.42 -8.62 -1.75
CA GLY A 340 -7.09 -9.92 -1.63
C GLY A 340 -8.23 -9.98 -0.60
N LYS A 341 -8.35 -8.99 0.31
CA LYS A 341 -9.43 -8.94 1.30
C LYS A 341 -10.71 -8.30 0.78
N PHE A 342 -10.63 -7.28 -0.09
CA PHE A 342 -11.79 -6.47 -0.47
C PHE A 342 -11.84 -6.07 -1.94
N PHE A 343 -10.74 -6.17 -2.69
CA PHE A 343 -10.67 -5.69 -4.07
C PHE A 343 -11.16 -6.76 -5.04
N GLU A 344 -12.18 -6.41 -5.83
CA GLU A 344 -12.66 -7.20 -6.95
C GLU A 344 -12.18 -6.59 -8.27
N ALA A 345 -11.20 -7.26 -8.90
CA ALA A 345 -10.72 -6.90 -10.22
C ALA A 345 -11.71 -7.36 -11.31
N GLY A 346 -11.86 -6.56 -12.36
CA GLY A 346 -12.69 -6.95 -13.51
C GLY A 346 -13.31 -5.79 -14.29
N GLY A 347 -13.11 -4.55 -13.86
CA GLY A 347 -13.61 -3.38 -14.57
C GLY A 347 -12.94 -3.20 -15.94
N ARG A 348 -13.72 -2.78 -16.94
CA ARG A 348 -13.19 -2.30 -18.22
C ARG A 348 -12.79 -0.84 -18.08
N ARG A 349 -11.61 -0.44 -18.55
CA ARG A 349 -11.16 0.96 -18.49
C ARG A 349 -12.03 1.84 -19.39
N PHE A 350 -12.40 3.04 -18.92
CA PHE A 350 -12.94 4.08 -19.80
C PHE A 350 -11.88 4.61 -20.77
N MET A 351 -12.14 4.42 -22.06
CA MET A 351 -11.33 4.96 -23.14
C MET A 351 -12.20 5.90 -23.97
N PRO A 352 -12.11 7.23 -23.75
CA PRO A 352 -12.89 8.18 -24.53
C PRO A 352 -12.47 8.14 -25.99
N PHE A 353 -13.44 8.32 -26.89
CA PHE A 353 -13.17 8.51 -28.31
C PHE A 353 -12.48 9.86 -28.51
N GLY A 354 -11.24 9.84 -29.02
CA GLY A 354 -10.43 11.03 -29.22
C GLY A 354 -9.05 10.68 -29.75
N MET A 355 -8.30 11.69 -30.22
CA MET A 355 -6.94 11.48 -30.68
C MET A 355 -6.02 11.16 -29.49
N SER A 356 -5.48 9.93 -29.45
CA SER A 356 -4.45 9.53 -28.48
C SER A 356 -3.07 9.94 -29.02
N THR A 357 -2.76 11.23 -28.90
CA THR A 357 -1.44 11.75 -29.28
C THR A 357 -0.45 11.51 -28.16
N LYS A 358 0.57 10.66 -28.41
CA LYS A 358 1.62 10.33 -27.44
C LYS A 358 2.43 11.56 -26.98
N TYR A 359 2.53 12.56 -27.86
CA TYR A 359 3.08 13.88 -27.58
C TYR A 359 2.32 14.92 -28.43
N VAL A 360 1.93 16.05 -27.83
CA VAL A 360 1.58 17.28 -28.57
C VAL A 360 2.42 18.37 -27.96
N ASP A 361 3.50 18.72 -28.65
CA ASP A 361 4.15 20.00 -28.42
C ASP A 361 3.33 21.00 -29.23
N VAL A 362 2.53 21.79 -28.53
CA VAL A 362 1.91 22.97 -29.16
C VAL A 362 3.01 24.01 -29.18
N GLU A 363 3.74 24.08 -30.29
CA GLU A 363 4.50 25.28 -30.61
C GLU A 363 3.51 26.43 -30.64
N ASN A 364 3.55 27.27 -29.61
CA ASN A 364 3.01 28.60 -29.72
C ASN A 364 3.86 29.31 -30.78
N ALA A 365 3.41 29.28 -32.03
CA ALA A 365 3.84 30.23 -33.05
C ALA A 365 3.36 31.63 -32.62
N LYS A 366 4.08 32.21 -31.65
CA LYS A 366 4.08 33.63 -31.33
C LYS A 366 5.52 34.02 -31.01
N GLY A 367 6.26 34.39 -32.06
CA GLY A 367 7.55 35.04 -31.90
C GLY A 367 8.46 35.00 -33.13
N ALA A 368 8.02 35.60 -34.24
CA ALA A 368 8.80 36.40 -35.22
C ALA A 368 8.12 36.38 -36.59
#